data_AF-A0A9P3E6W7-F1
#
_entry.id   AF-A0A9P3E6W7-F1
#
_cell.length_a   1.000
_cell.length_b   1.000
_cell.length_c   1.000
_cell.angle_alpha   90.00
_cell.angle_beta   90.00
_cell.angle_gamma   90.00
#
_symmetry.space_group_name_H-M   'P 1'
#
loop_
_entity.id
_entity.type
_entity.pdbx_description
1 polymer ?
#
loop_
_entity_poly.entity_id
_entity_poly.type
_entity_poly.pdbx_seq_one_letter_code
_entity_poly.pdbx_strand_id
1 'polypeptide(L)'
;MAHSQADRPDQAVLDEIRKRLIETGDWDRLSTLLRSRLEESGWDDDLKDYAKERARAQENLNLESLLEEVTPKAHEMLQPKLREAVVQEIEAVLEREVEKA
;
A
#
# COMPACT_ATOMS: atom_id res chain seq x y z
N MET A 1 26.97 2.68 -0.44
CA MET A 1 26.48 3.93 0.16
C MET A 1 25.38 3.56 1.14
N ALA A 2 25.63 3.79 2.43
CA ALA A 2 24.71 3.45 3.50
C ALA A 2 23.54 4.44 3.48
N HIS A 3 22.32 3.96 3.21
CA HIS A 3 21.12 4.74 3.49
C HIS A 3 20.89 4.67 5.00
N SER A 4 21.35 5.71 5.69
CA SER A 4 21.23 5.90 7.13
C SER A 4 19.76 5.84 7.60
N GLN A 5 19.51 5.13 8.70
CA GLN A 5 18.21 4.99 9.39
C GLN A 5 17.75 6.28 10.12
N ALA A 6 18.01 7.47 9.60
CA ALA A 6 18.00 8.72 10.40
C ALA A 6 16.77 9.64 10.25
N ASP A 7 15.73 9.29 9.49
CA ASP A 7 14.52 10.13 9.36
C ASP A 7 13.24 9.27 9.36
N ARG A 8 13.09 8.37 10.34
CA ARG A 8 11.76 7.83 10.60
C ARG A 8 11.00 8.87 11.41
N PRO A 9 9.94 9.48 10.86
CA PRO A 9 9.10 10.39 11.64
C PRO A 9 8.57 9.67 12.88
N ASP A 10 8.46 10.39 13.99
CA ASP A 10 7.94 9.86 15.24
C ASP A 10 6.59 9.17 15.01
N GLN A 11 6.41 7.98 15.57
CA GLN A 11 5.19 7.20 15.39
C GLN A 11 3.94 8.01 15.82
N ALA A 12 4.07 8.83 16.85
CA ALA A 12 3.01 9.73 17.31
C ALA A 12 2.61 10.78 16.24
N VAL A 13 3.57 11.28 15.46
CA VAL A 13 3.31 12.22 14.36
C VAL A 13 2.59 11.52 13.22
N LEU A 14 3.02 10.29 12.87
CA LEU A 14 2.35 9.47 11.86
C LEU A 14 0.91 9.15 12.23
N ASP A 15 0.68 8.81 13.51
CA ASP A 15 -0.66 8.48 14.01
C ASP A 15 -1.58 9.72 14.00
N GLU A 16 -1.07 10.90 14.35
CA GLU A 16 -1.85 12.15 14.31
C GLU A 16 -2.18 12.56 12.87
N ILE A 17 -1.23 12.45 11.95
CA ILE A 17 -1.47 12.67 10.52
C ILE A 17 -2.56 11.72 10.02
N ARG A 18 -2.44 10.42 10.33
CA ARG A 18 -3.41 9.42 9.93
C ARG A 18 -4.81 9.74 10.47
N LYS A 19 -4.90 10.12 11.75
CA LYS A 19 -6.16 10.51 12.37
C LYS A 19 -6.79 11.70 11.64
N ARG A 20 -6.01 12.73 11.33
CA ARG A 20 -6.47 13.92 10.61
C ARG A 20 -6.96 13.58 9.20
N LEU A 21 -6.22 12.73 8.46
CA LEU A 21 -6.64 12.23 7.14
C LEU A 21 -7.95 11.43 7.19
N ILE A 22 -8.20 10.69 8.27
CA ILE A 22 -9.48 10.00 8.47
C ILE A 22 -10.59 11.01 8.76
N GLU A 23 -10.36 11.99 9.62
CA GLU A 23 -11.34 13.02 9.98
C GLU A 23 -11.75 13.90 8.78
N THR A 24 -10.83 14.19 7.86
CA THR A 24 -11.11 14.94 6.63
C THR A 24 -11.72 14.10 5.51
N GLY A 25 -11.74 12.76 5.67
CA GLY A 25 -12.16 11.81 4.63
C GLY A 25 -11.14 11.60 3.51
N ASP A 26 -9.95 12.21 3.61
CA ASP A 26 -8.89 12.05 2.63
C ASP A 26 -8.30 10.65 2.63
N TRP A 27 -8.29 9.99 3.79
CA TRP A 27 -7.83 8.61 3.92
C TRP A 27 -8.65 7.67 3.01
N ASP A 28 -9.97 7.80 3.04
CA ASP A 28 -10.86 6.99 2.21
C ASP A 28 -10.68 7.33 0.73
N ARG A 29 -10.56 8.62 0.40
CA ARG A 29 -10.31 9.07 -0.99
C ARG A 29 -9.00 8.51 -1.55
N LEU A 30 -7.91 8.57 -0.78
CA LEU A 30 -6.62 8.00 -1.15
C LEU A 30 -6.70 6.48 -1.30
N SER A 31 -7.38 5.81 -0.38
CA SER A 31 -7.58 4.35 -0.42
C SER A 31 -8.36 3.91 -1.65
N THR A 32 -9.43 4.64 -2.01
CA THR A 32 -10.22 4.38 -3.22
C THR A 32 -9.40 4.65 -4.48
N LEU A 33 -8.63 5.74 -4.54
CA LEU A 33 -7.77 6.04 -5.68
C LEU A 33 -6.72 4.95 -5.89
N LEU A 34 -6.03 4.55 -4.82
CA LEU A 34 -5.05 3.46 -4.85
C LEU A 34 -5.70 2.17 -5.37
N ARG A 35 -6.87 1.80 -4.83
CA ARG A 35 -7.62 0.62 -5.26
C ARG A 35 -7.95 0.67 -6.76
N SER A 36 -8.48 1.79 -7.25
CA SER A 36 -8.78 1.97 -8.68
C SER A 36 -7.54 1.76 -9.55
N ARG A 37 -6.39 2.32 -9.16
CA ARG A 37 -5.15 2.16 -9.94
C ARG A 37 -4.58 0.74 -9.87
N LEU A 38 -4.78 0.03 -8.77
CA LEU A 38 -4.40 -1.39 -8.65
C LEU A 38 -5.28 -2.27 -9.55
N GLU A 39 -6.58 -1.98 -9.59
CA GLU A 39 -7.54 -2.68 -10.46
C GLU A 39 -7.24 -2.38 -11.94
N GLU A 40 -7.06 -1.12 -12.32
CA GLU A 40 -6.75 -0.70 -13.70
C GLU A 40 -5.41 -1.24 -14.21
N SER A 41 -4.45 -1.49 -13.32
CA SER A 41 -3.16 -2.06 -13.69
C SER A 41 -3.18 -3.58 -13.85
N GLY A 42 -4.32 -4.24 -13.54
CA GLY A 42 -4.46 -5.69 -13.54
C GLY A 42 -3.79 -6.38 -12.34
N TRP A 43 -3.20 -5.62 -11.41
CA TRP A 43 -2.46 -6.16 -10.28
C TRP A 43 -3.34 -7.04 -9.37
N ASP A 44 -4.59 -6.64 -9.14
CA ASP A 44 -5.50 -7.40 -8.28
C ASP A 44 -5.84 -8.77 -8.88
N ASP A 45 -6.01 -8.83 -10.21
CA ASP A 45 -6.28 -10.09 -10.91
C ASP A 45 -5.04 -10.98 -10.97
N ASP A 46 -3.87 -10.42 -11.32
CA ASP A 46 -2.61 -11.16 -11.35
C ASP A 46 -2.26 -11.73 -9.96
N LEU A 47 -2.49 -10.96 -8.89
CA LEU A 47 -2.21 -11.41 -7.53
C LEU A 47 -3.18 -12.51 -7.10
N LYS A 48 -4.47 -12.41 -7.43
CA LYS A 48 -5.45 -13.47 -7.18
C LYS A 48 -5.09 -14.74 -7.92
N ASP A 49 -4.68 -14.64 -9.17
CA ASP A 49 -4.32 -15.82 -9.96
C ASP A 49 -3.06 -16.49 -9.41
N TYR A 50 -2.04 -15.71 -9.05
CA TYR A 50 -0.88 -16.22 -8.33
C TYR A 50 -1.27 -16.92 -7.01
N ALA A 51 -2.10 -16.29 -6.19
CA ALA A 51 -2.54 -16.87 -4.92
C ALA A 51 -3.34 -18.18 -5.11
N LYS A 52 -4.20 -18.26 -6.13
CA LYS A 52 -4.93 -19.49 -6.49
C LYS A 52 -3.98 -20.59 -6.92
N GLU A 53 -2.96 -20.30 -7.73
CA GLU A 53 -1.97 -21.28 -8.15
C GLU A 53 -1.18 -21.83 -6.97
N ARG A 54 -0.76 -20.97 -6.03
CA ARG A 54 -0.08 -21.39 -4.81
C ARG A 54 -0.96 -22.21 -3.89
N ALA A 55 -2.21 -21.80 -3.70
CA ALA A 55 -3.19 -22.57 -2.92
C ALA A 55 -3.43 -23.97 -3.52
N ARG A 56 -3.48 -24.10 -4.85
CA ARG A 56 -3.63 -25.40 -5.53
C ARG A 56 -2.39 -26.28 -5.45
N ALA A 57 -1.21 -25.68 -5.32
CA ALA A 57 0.05 -26.40 -5.17
C ALA A 57 0.30 -26.90 -3.74
N GLN A 58 -0.46 -26.41 -2.75
CA GLN A 58 -0.38 -26.89 -1.37
C GLN A 58 -1.13 -28.21 -1.20
N GLU A 59 -0.45 -29.22 -0.63
CA GLU A 59 -1.09 -30.49 -0.26
C GLU A 59 -2.12 -30.30 0.87
N ASN A 60 -1.83 -29.39 1.81
CA ASN A 60 -2.75 -28.97 2.87
C ASN A 60 -2.89 -27.45 2.82
N LEU A 61 -4.07 -26.97 2.45
CA LEU A 61 -4.36 -25.54 2.35
C LEU A 61 -4.24 -24.86 3.73
N ASN A 62 -3.32 -23.91 3.84
CA ASN A 62 -3.15 -23.09 5.04
C ASN A 62 -3.09 -21.61 4.65
N LEU A 63 -4.02 -20.82 5.20
CA LEU A 63 -4.14 -19.40 4.87
C LEU A 63 -2.95 -18.58 5.35
N GLU A 64 -2.41 -18.86 6.53
CA GLU A 64 -1.29 -18.12 7.12
C GLU A 64 -0.02 -18.30 6.28
N SER A 65 0.32 -19.54 5.94
CA SER A 65 1.44 -19.85 5.05
C SER A 65 1.25 -19.26 3.65
N LEU A 66 0.01 -19.28 3.13
CA LEU A 66 -0.28 -18.65 1.84
C LEU A 66 -0.09 -17.12 1.90
N LEU A 67 -0.51 -16.47 2.98
CA LEU A 67 -0.30 -15.03 3.18
C LEU A 67 1.18 -14.68 3.31
N GLU A 68 1.96 -15.47 4.05
CA GLU A 68 3.41 -15.28 4.19
C GLU A 68 4.14 -15.36 2.84
N GLU A 69 3.68 -16.21 1.92
CA GLU A 69 4.25 -16.31 0.58
C GLU A 69 3.73 -15.23 -0.38
N VAL A 70 2.43 -14.97 -0.37
CA VAL A 70 1.78 -14.07 -1.33
C VAL A 70 2.04 -12.60 -1.02
N THR A 71 2.14 -12.20 0.25
CA THR A 71 2.38 -10.81 0.67
C THR A 71 3.66 -10.19 0.08
N PRO A 72 4.85 -10.81 0.21
CA PRO A 72 6.06 -10.26 -0.40
C PRO A 72 5.94 -10.22 -1.93
N LYS A 73 5.29 -11.22 -2.55
CA LYS A 73 5.07 -11.23 -4.01
C LYS A 73 4.16 -10.09 -4.45
N ALA A 74 3.09 -9.83 -3.71
CA ALA A 74 2.19 -8.70 -3.92
C ALA A 74 2.95 -7.37 -3.98
N HIS A 75 3.90 -7.17 -3.07
CA HIS A 75 4.75 -5.98 -3.04
C HIS A 75 5.75 -5.90 -4.21
N GLU A 76 6.29 -7.04 -4.66
CA GLU A 76 7.19 -7.13 -5.82
C GLU A 76 6.45 -6.84 -7.14
N MET A 77 5.20 -7.30 -7.25
CA MET A 77 4.35 -7.11 -8.43
C MET A 77 3.92 -5.66 -8.63
N LEU A 78 4.05 -4.81 -7.60
CA LEU A 78 3.75 -3.38 -7.74
C LEU A 78 4.77 -2.72 -8.66
N GLN A 79 4.29 -2.26 -9.82
CA GLN A 79 5.11 -1.51 -10.77
C GLN A 79 5.66 -0.23 -10.12
N PRO A 80 6.94 0.13 -10.33
CA PRO A 80 7.54 1.33 -9.76
C PRO A 80 6.74 2.61 -10.04
N LYS A 81 6.22 2.74 -11.26
CA LYS A 81 5.38 3.87 -11.68
C LYS A 81 4.10 4.01 -10.87
N LEU A 82 3.47 2.89 -10.51
CA LEU A 82 2.25 2.90 -9.70
C LEU A 82 2.56 3.35 -8.27
N ARG A 83 3.67 2.85 -7.70
CA ARG A 83 4.15 3.28 -6.38
C ARG A 83 4.46 4.77 -6.36
N GLU A 84 5.21 5.27 -7.33
CA GLU A 84 5.53 6.70 -7.45
C GLU A 84 4.27 7.55 -7.53
N ALA A 85 3.30 7.17 -8.36
CA ALA A 85 2.07 7.91 -8.51
C ALA A 85 1.24 7.96 -7.23
N VAL A 86 1.17 6.85 -6.48
CA VAL A 86 0.45 6.80 -5.20
C VAL A 86 1.15 7.65 -4.14
N VAL A 87 2.49 7.61 -4.10
CA VAL A 87 3.28 8.44 -3.18
C VAL A 87 3.06 9.92 -3.48
N GLN A 88 3.07 10.33 -4.75
CA GLN A 88 2.79 11.72 -5.15
C GLN A 88 1.41 12.20 -4.71
N GLU A 89 0.38 11.34 -4.80
CA GLU A 89 -0.97 11.68 -4.33
C GLU A 89 -1.02 11.82 -2.81
N ILE A 90 -0.32 10.96 -2.08
CA ILE A 90 -0.20 11.05 -0.62
C ILE A 90 0.52 12.35 -0.24
N GLU A 91 1.65 12.67 -0.89
CA GLU A 91 2.41 13.90 -0.67
C GLU A 91 1.55 15.14 -0.93
N ALA A 92 0.81 15.18 -2.04
CA ALA A 92 -0.09 16.30 -2.37
C ALA A 92 -1.21 16.48 -1.33
N VAL A 93 -1.75 15.38 -0.79
CA VAL A 93 -2.75 15.44 0.29
C VAL A 93 -2.10 15.94 1.59
N LEU A 94 -0.91 15.45 1.93
CA LEU A 94 -0.20 15.88 3.13
C LEU A 94 0.20 17.36 3.07
N GLU A 95 0.73 17.83 1.95
CA GLU A 95 1.06 19.26 1.75
C GLU A 95 -0.18 20.15 1.97
N ARG A 96 -1.32 19.75 1.39
CA ARG A 96 -2.57 20.48 1.53
C ARG A 96 -3.09 20.53 2.96
N GLU A 97 -2.93 19.46 3.74
CA GLU A 97 -3.37 19.42 5.13
C GLU A 97 -2.39 20.11 6.09
N VAL A 98 -1.10 20.17 5.73
CA VAL A 98 -0.08 20.96 6.46
C VAL A 98 -0.26 22.45 6.22
N GLU A 99 -0.55 22.90 4.99
CA GLU A 99 -0.78 24.33 4.68
C GLU A 99 -2.05 24.89 5.34
N LYS A 100 -3.03 24.04 5.67
CA LYS A 100 -4.27 24.44 6.35
C LYS A 100 -4.15 24.46 7.88
N ALA A 101 -3.05 23.96 8.45
CA ALA A 101 -2.78 23.91 9.89
C ALA A 101 -2.16 25.22 10.39
#